data_AF-A0A432EGZ5-F1
#
_entry.id   AF-A0A432EGZ5-F1
#
_cell.length_a   1.000
_cell.length_b   1.000
_cell.length_c   1.000
_cell.angle_alpha   90.00
_cell.angle_beta   90.00
_cell.angle_gamma   90.00
#
_symmetry.space_group_name_H-M   'P 1'
#
loop_
_entity.id
_entity.type
_entity.pdbx_description
1 polymer ?
#
loop_
_entity_poly.entity_id
_entity_poly.type
_entity_poly.pdbx_seq_one_letter_code
_entity_poly.pdbx_strand_id
1 'polypeptide(L)'
;MNQPVSSSTPTSQAEWQALATNLTLEGRKARGCQHTSIKLANDAGECYPLEVFNLHLGLSARERQAQSGILGRSPEFADLDANTPCLVAGDFNDWRSLLRAFYVEGMGLACATDHETGQGPKAIKTYPSFSPRGGLDRIYYRGGLQLLNVQRSRYKVARIASDHLPVVADFKLMNGEQT
;
A
#
# COMPACT_ATOMS: atom_id res chain seq x y z
N MET A 1 -54.14 20.86 -19.83
CA MET A 1 -52.84 21.57 -19.84
C MET A 1 -52.53 21.95 -18.40
N ASN A 2 -51.74 21.11 -17.72
CA ASN A 2 -51.07 21.37 -16.43
C ASN A 2 -50.19 20.14 -16.16
N GLN A 3 -48.88 20.32 -16.24
CA GLN A 3 -47.87 19.29 -15.95
C GLN A 3 -47.75 19.14 -14.43
N PRO A 4 -47.63 17.92 -13.88
CA PRO A 4 -47.19 17.76 -12.51
C PRO A 4 -45.67 17.98 -12.44
N VAL A 5 -45.26 18.90 -11.55
CA VAL A 5 -43.88 19.15 -11.16
C VAL A 5 -43.39 17.95 -10.34
N SER A 6 -42.44 17.18 -10.89
CA SER A 6 -41.74 16.14 -10.12
C SER A 6 -40.73 16.79 -9.18
N SER A 7 -41.00 16.73 -7.88
CA SER A 7 -40.09 17.16 -6.82
C SER A 7 -39.39 15.94 -6.19
N SER A 8 -38.07 16.05 -6.05
CA SER A 8 -37.15 15.35 -5.13
C SER A 8 -37.31 13.82 -4.98
N THR A 9 -36.28 13.02 -5.23
CA THR A 9 -35.02 13.06 -4.46
C THR A 9 -33.92 12.35 -5.27
N PRO A 10 -32.72 12.94 -5.48
CA PRO A 10 -31.58 12.16 -5.92
C PRO A 10 -31.10 11.35 -4.72
N THR A 11 -31.28 10.03 -4.76
CA THR A 11 -30.63 9.11 -3.84
C THR A 11 -29.13 9.16 -4.12
N SER A 12 -28.40 10.07 -3.47
CA SER A 12 -26.94 10.07 -3.50
C SER A 12 -26.45 8.92 -2.62
N GLN A 13 -26.65 7.71 -3.11
CA GLN A 13 -25.82 6.58 -2.75
C GLN A 13 -24.48 6.88 -3.41
N ALA A 14 -23.64 7.65 -2.71
CA ALA A 14 -22.24 7.77 -3.05
C ALA A 14 -21.72 6.33 -3.16
N GLU A 15 -21.54 5.86 -4.39
CA GLU A 15 -20.78 4.68 -4.69
C GLU A 15 -19.41 4.93 -4.08
N TRP A 16 -19.16 4.33 -2.93
CA TRP A 16 -17.82 4.12 -2.44
C TRP A 16 -17.15 3.19 -3.46
N GLN A 17 -16.69 3.74 -4.58
CA GLN A 17 -15.74 3.07 -5.45
C GLN A 17 -14.43 2.99 -4.68
N ALA A 18 -14.36 2.05 -3.73
CA ALA A 18 -13.09 1.43 -3.43
C ALA A 18 -12.66 0.76 -4.73
N LEU A 19 -11.84 1.47 -5.51
CA LEU A 19 -11.28 0.96 -6.75
C LEU A 19 -10.42 -0.25 -6.35
N ALA A 20 -10.92 -1.44 -6.66
CA ALA A 20 -10.26 -2.69 -6.31
C ALA A 20 -9.66 -3.28 -7.58
N THR A 21 -8.35 -3.15 -7.74
CA THR A 21 -7.64 -3.81 -8.86
C THR A 21 -7.66 -5.32 -8.62
N ASN A 22 -8.25 -6.07 -9.56
CA ASN A 22 -8.23 -7.53 -9.50
C ASN A 22 -6.83 -8.05 -9.86
N LEU A 23 -6.18 -8.75 -8.92
CA LEU A 23 -4.86 -9.37 -9.09
C LEU A 23 -4.96 -10.89 -9.28
N THR A 24 -6.15 -11.42 -9.54
CA THR A 24 -6.35 -12.87 -9.67
C THR A 24 -5.75 -13.38 -10.97
N LEU A 25 -5.01 -14.48 -10.87
CA LEU A 25 -4.49 -15.22 -12.02
C LEU A 25 -5.30 -16.50 -12.19
N GLU A 26 -5.49 -16.94 -13.44
CA GLU A 26 -6.24 -18.15 -13.76
C GLU A 26 -5.71 -19.38 -13.00
N GLY A 27 -6.62 -20.16 -12.42
CA GLY A 27 -6.28 -21.35 -11.63
C GLY A 27 -5.59 -21.06 -10.29
N ARG A 28 -5.52 -19.80 -9.84
CA ARG A 28 -4.93 -19.40 -8.56
C ARG A 28 -5.97 -18.83 -7.60
N LYS A 29 -5.62 -18.79 -6.30
CA LYS A 29 -6.48 -18.19 -5.28
C LYS A 29 -6.70 -16.71 -5.60
N ALA A 30 -7.94 -16.25 -5.51
CA ALA A 30 -8.30 -14.87 -5.76
C ALA A 30 -7.45 -13.89 -4.93
N ARG A 31 -7.05 -12.79 -5.57
CA ARG A 31 -6.29 -11.67 -4.98
C ARG A 31 -6.76 -10.35 -5.55
N GLY A 32 -6.60 -9.29 -4.77
CA GLY A 32 -6.89 -7.93 -5.20
C GLY A 32 -5.98 -6.94 -4.49
N CYS A 33 -5.96 -5.72 -5.02
CA CYS A 33 -5.42 -4.55 -4.37
C CYS A 33 -6.57 -3.58 -4.13
N GLN A 34 -6.77 -3.16 -2.89
CA GLN A 34 -7.71 -2.09 -2.56
C GLN A 34 -6.97 -0.77 -2.66
N HIS A 35 -7.53 0.16 -3.42
CA HIS A 35 -7.04 1.53 -3.55
C HIS A 35 -8.03 2.51 -2.92
N THR A 36 -7.51 3.46 -2.16
CA THR A 36 -8.29 4.58 -1.62
C THR A 36 -7.44 5.84 -1.55
N SER A 37 -8.08 6.99 -1.74
CA SER A 37 -7.46 8.31 -1.56
C SER A 37 -7.90 8.91 -0.23
N ILE A 38 -6.94 9.16 0.67
CA ILE A 38 -7.18 9.76 1.98
C ILE A 38 -6.82 11.25 1.90
N LYS A 39 -7.77 12.13 2.20
CA LYS A 39 -7.50 13.57 2.31
C LYS A 39 -6.80 13.87 3.64
N LEU A 40 -5.57 14.31 3.58
CA LEU A 40 -4.79 14.77 4.72
C LEU A 40 -4.81 16.30 4.77
N ALA A 41 -4.99 16.89 5.95
CA ALA A 41 -4.82 18.32 6.16
C ALA A 41 -3.51 18.56 6.92
N ASN A 42 -2.72 19.56 6.48
CA ASN A 42 -1.59 20.04 7.27
C ASN A 42 -2.04 21.07 8.33
N ASP A 43 -1.10 21.52 9.17
CA ASP A 43 -1.39 22.50 10.23
C ASP A 43 -1.87 23.86 9.69
N ALA A 44 -1.59 24.16 8.42
CA ALA A 44 -2.08 25.35 7.72
C ALA A 44 -3.48 25.16 7.09
N GLY A 45 -4.07 23.96 7.21
CA GLY A 45 -5.38 23.62 6.65
C GLY A 45 -5.35 23.22 5.17
N GLU A 46 -4.17 23.15 4.55
CA GLU A 46 -4.03 22.71 3.16
C GLU A 46 -4.28 21.21 3.07
N CYS A 47 -5.11 20.81 2.10
CA CYS A 47 -5.51 19.42 1.91
C CYS A 47 -4.72 18.77 0.77
N TYR A 48 -4.16 17.59 1.01
CA TYR A 48 -3.43 16.80 0.04
C TYR A 48 -4.00 15.38 -0.02
N PRO A 49 -4.11 14.77 -1.21
CA PRO A 49 -4.46 13.36 -1.32
C PRO A 49 -3.25 12.48 -0.94
N LEU A 50 -3.52 11.45 -0.15
CA LEU A 50 -2.63 10.32 0.07
C LEU A 50 -3.25 9.09 -0.58
N GLU A 51 -2.61 8.59 -1.62
CA GLU A 51 -3.04 7.38 -2.31
C GLU A 51 -2.54 6.14 -1.56
N VAL A 52 -3.45 5.25 -1.18
CA VAL A 52 -3.14 4.06 -0.37
C VAL A 52 -3.59 2.81 -1.09
N PHE A 53 -2.64 1.93 -1.35
CA PHE A 53 -2.81 0.63 -1.95
C PHE A 53 -2.55 -0.45 -0.91
N ASN A 54 -3.56 -1.25 -0.58
CA ASN A 54 -3.43 -2.40 0.31
C ASN A 54 -3.58 -3.70 -0.49
N LEU A 55 -2.65 -4.64 -0.35
CA LEU A 55 -2.65 -5.88 -1.13
C LEU A 55 -2.21 -7.11 -0.34
N HIS A 56 -2.56 -8.27 -0.89
CA HIS A 56 -2.04 -9.56 -0.46
C HIS A 56 -1.61 -10.32 -1.72
N LEU A 57 -0.37 -10.75 -1.83
CA LEU A 57 0.09 -11.46 -3.03
C LEU A 57 -0.05 -12.99 -2.90
N GLY A 58 0.12 -13.67 -4.03
CA GLY A 58 0.17 -15.12 -4.13
C GLY A 58 1.44 -15.71 -3.50
N LEU A 59 1.45 -17.02 -3.33
CA LEU A 59 2.53 -17.71 -2.61
C LEU A 59 3.75 -18.01 -3.49
N SER A 60 3.55 -18.21 -4.79
CA SER A 60 4.66 -18.50 -5.71
C SER A 60 5.30 -17.23 -6.26
N ALA A 61 6.62 -17.24 -6.46
CA ALA A 61 7.34 -16.05 -6.95
C ALA A 61 6.81 -15.56 -8.31
N ARG A 62 6.42 -16.48 -9.21
CA ARG A 62 5.85 -16.14 -10.51
C ARG A 62 4.48 -15.48 -10.39
N GLU A 63 3.62 -15.98 -9.52
CA GLU A 63 2.32 -15.34 -9.24
C GLU A 63 2.53 -13.91 -8.76
N ARG A 64 3.40 -13.73 -7.77
CA ARG A 64 3.70 -12.41 -7.21
C ARG A 64 4.19 -11.42 -8.25
N GLN A 65 5.14 -11.82 -9.10
CA GLN A 65 5.65 -10.97 -10.17
C GLN A 65 4.56 -10.56 -11.17
N ALA A 66 3.71 -11.51 -11.58
CA ALA A 66 2.60 -11.21 -12.47
C ALA A 66 1.57 -10.26 -11.82
N GLN A 67 1.27 -10.47 -10.54
CA GLN A 67 0.35 -9.64 -9.75
C GLN A 67 0.88 -8.22 -9.55
N SER A 68 2.14 -8.07 -9.15
CA SER A 68 2.81 -6.77 -9.06
C SER A 68 2.84 -6.05 -10.40
N GLY A 69 3.04 -6.79 -11.49
CA GLY A 69 2.94 -6.23 -12.85
C GLY A 69 1.54 -5.74 -13.21
N ILE A 70 0.48 -6.44 -12.78
CA ILE A 70 -0.90 -5.98 -12.98
C ILE A 70 -1.13 -4.67 -12.22
N LEU A 71 -0.72 -4.59 -10.94
CA LEU A 71 -0.81 -3.36 -10.16
C LEU A 71 -0.06 -2.21 -10.83
N GLY A 72 1.19 -2.41 -11.24
CA GLY A 72 2.00 -1.35 -11.87
C GLY A 72 1.45 -0.83 -13.20
N ARG A 73 0.57 -1.58 -13.87
CA ARG A 73 -0.13 -1.17 -15.11
C ARG A 73 -1.58 -0.76 -14.89
N SER A 74 -2.09 -0.90 -13.66
CA SER A 74 -3.46 -0.50 -13.34
C SER A 74 -3.58 1.02 -13.47
N PRO A 75 -4.67 1.57 -14.05
CA PRO A 75 -4.86 3.01 -14.15
C PRO A 75 -4.76 3.70 -12.78
N GLU A 76 -5.27 3.04 -11.74
CA GLU A 76 -5.23 3.52 -10.35
C GLU A 76 -3.81 3.89 -9.90
N PHE A 77 -2.79 3.13 -10.32
CA PHE A 77 -1.39 3.41 -9.99
C PHE A 77 -0.63 4.15 -11.10
N ALA A 78 -0.83 3.74 -12.36
CA ALA A 78 -0.05 4.21 -13.49
C ALA A 78 -0.35 5.68 -13.86
N ASP A 79 -1.56 6.15 -13.57
CA ASP A 79 -1.97 7.53 -13.86
C ASP A 79 -1.58 8.51 -12.73
N LEU A 80 -1.03 8.01 -11.61
CA LEU A 80 -0.56 8.86 -10.52
C LEU A 80 0.73 9.60 -10.89
N ASP A 81 0.75 10.91 -10.67
CA ASP A 81 1.99 11.68 -10.75
C ASP A 81 3.04 11.12 -9.79
N ALA A 82 4.31 11.11 -10.20
CA ALA A 82 5.42 10.56 -9.43
C ALA A 82 5.61 11.25 -8.07
N ASN A 83 5.20 12.52 -7.95
CA ASN A 83 5.27 13.29 -6.72
C ASN A 83 4.01 13.15 -5.85
N THR A 84 2.99 12.44 -6.31
CA THR A 84 1.78 12.17 -5.50
C THR A 84 2.16 11.33 -4.28
N PRO A 85 1.82 11.77 -3.05
CA PRO A 85 2.00 10.96 -1.84
C PRO A 85 1.29 9.62 -1.99
N CYS A 86 2.05 8.54 -1.92
CA CYS A 86 1.54 7.21 -2.22
C CYS A 86 2.16 6.16 -1.29
N LEU A 87 1.33 5.24 -0.81
CA LEU A 87 1.71 4.05 -0.04
C LEU A 87 1.23 2.79 -0.75
N VAL A 88 2.11 1.81 -0.90
CA VAL A 88 1.76 0.44 -1.29
C VAL A 88 2.17 -0.52 -0.19
N ALA A 89 1.21 -1.12 0.49
CA ALA A 89 1.43 -1.92 1.69
C ALA A 89 0.63 -3.22 1.72
N GLY A 90 1.05 -4.14 2.58
CA GLY A 90 0.34 -5.39 2.85
C GLY A 90 1.27 -6.60 2.94
N ASP A 91 0.73 -7.80 2.79
CA ASP A 91 1.49 -9.05 2.79
C ASP A 91 1.94 -9.41 1.37
N PHE A 92 3.23 -9.25 1.10
CA PHE A 92 3.81 -9.51 -0.21
C PHE A 92 4.16 -10.99 -0.37
N ASN A 93 4.13 -11.83 0.67
CA ASN A 93 4.61 -13.21 0.61
C ASN A 93 6.04 -13.36 0.02
N ASP A 94 6.86 -12.29 0.10
CA ASP A 94 8.13 -12.22 -0.62
C ASP A 94 9.34 -12.53 0.25
N TRP A 95 9.46 -13.82 0.58
CA TRP A 95 10.51 -14.39 1.43
C TRP A 95 11.94 -13.98 1.08
N ARG A 96 12.20 -13.76 -0.21
CA ARG A 96 13.55 -13.52 -0.76
C ARG A 96 13.73 -12.08 -1.27
N SER A 97 12.79 -11.19 -1.02
CA SER A 97 12.81 -9.80 -1.50
C SER A 97 12.97 -9.68 -3.04
N LEU A 98 12.48 -10.67 -3.81
CA LEU A 98 12.63 -10.68 -5.27
C LEU A 98 11.82 -9.57 -5.95
N LEU A 99 10.78 -9.06 -5.29
CA LEU A 99 9.97 -7.96 -5.80
C LEU A 99 10.57 -6.59 -5.50
N ARG A 100 11.60 -6.50 -4.64
CA ARG A 100 12.15 -5.22 -4.20
C ARG A 100 12.59 -4.35 -5.38
N ALA A 101 13.36 -4.90 -6.32
CA ALA A 101 13.82 -4.16 -7.49
C ALA A 101 12.65 -3.64 -8.33
N PHE A 102 11.59 -4.43 -8.49
CA PHE A 102 10.39 -3.99 -9.21
C PHE A 102 9.72 -2.79 -8.56
N TYR A 103 9.49 -2.81 -7.24
CA TYR A 103 8.84 -1.68 -6.55
C TYR A 103 9.78 -0.48 -6.40
N VAL A 104 11.07 -0.70 -6.12
CA VAL A 104 12.00 0.39 -5.86
C VAL A 104 12.50 1.04 -7.14
N GLU A 105 13.11 0.25 -8.03
CA GLU A 105 13.69 0.76 -9.27
C GLU A 105 12.63 0.88 -10.36
N GLY A 106 11.72 -0.09 -10.47
CA GLY A 106 10.70 -0.12 -11.52
C GLY A 106 9.53 0.84 -11.29
N MET A 107 9.11 1.05 -10.04
CA MET A 107 7.97 1.92 -9.69
C MET A 107 8.38 3.22 -8.98
N GLY A 108 9.70 3.43 -8.77
CA GLY A 108 10.24 4.65 -8.15
C GLY A 108 9.84 4.83 -6.69
N LEU A 109 9.70 3.73 -5.94
CA LEU A 109 9.28 3.76 -4.53
C LEU A 109 10.47 3.56 -3.59
N ALA A 110 10.43 4.18 -2.41
CA ALA A 110 11.25 3.77 -1.28
C ALA A 110 10.56 2.62 -0.52
N CYS A 111 11.32 1.86 0.30
CA CYS A 111 10.78 0.78 1.13
C CYS A 111 10.97 1.11 2.60
N ALA A 112 9.89 1.43 3.32
CA ALA A 112 9.95 1.75 4.74
C ALA A 112 10.30 0.55 5.60
N THR A 113 9.95 -0.66 5.15
CA THR A 113 10.25 -1.91 5.88
C THR A 113 11.64 -2.48 5.58
N ASP A 114 12.48 -1.77 4.83
CA ASP A 114 13.89 -2.10 4.70
C ASP A 114 14.69 -1.40 5.81
N HIS A 115 15.63 -2.13 6.41
CA HIS A 115 16.69 -1.54 7.23
C HIS A 115 18.03 -1.74 6.51
N GLU A 116 18.81 -0.68 6.44
CA GLU A 116 20.12 -0.72 5.80
C GLU A 116 21.10 -1.54 6.64
N THR A 117 21.89 -2.40 5.98
CA THR A 117 22.93 -3.19 6.63
C THR A 117 24.19 -3.18 5.78
N GLY A 118 25.34 -3.58 6.34
CA GLY A 118 26.57 -3.70 5.55
C GLY A 118 26.50 -4.68 4.36
N GLN A 119 25.40 -5.42 4.22
CA GLN A 119 25.14 -6.37 3.11
C GLN A 119 23.99 -5.89 2.21
N GLY A 120 23.57 -4.63 2.35
CA GLY A 120 22.42 -4.05 1.66
C GLY A 120 21.12 -4.11 2.48
N PRO A 121 20.00 -3.70 1.85
CA PRO A 121 18.71 -3.56 2.53
C PRO A 121 18.12 -4.91 2.93
N LYS A 122 17.67 -5.02 4.18
CA LYS A 122 17.00 -6.21 4.71
C LYS A 122 15.60 -5.90 5.20
N ALA A 123 14.69 -6.84 5.01
CA ALA A 123 13.31 -6.74 5.45
C ALA A 123 13.17 -6.81 6.97
N ILE A 124 12.26 -6.01 7.55
CA ILE A 124 11.77 -6.25 8.91
C ILE A 124 11.03 -7.59 8.95
N LYS A 125 11.46 -8.50 9.84
CA LYS A 125 10.86 -9.84 9.96
C LYS A 125 9.55 -9.78 10.73
N THR A 126 8.47 -10.23 10.11
CA THR A 126 7.11 -10.16 10.65
C THR A 126 6.46 -11.53 10.82
N TYR A 127 6.91 -12.54 10.07
CA TYR A 127 6.33 -13.89 10.06
C TYR A 127 7.36 -15.00 10.38
N PRO A 128 6.98 -16.07 11.10
CA PRO A 128 5.77 -16.17 11.92
C PRO A 128 5.92 -15.36 13.21
N SER A 129 4.83 -14.85 13.77
CA SER A 129 4.83 -13.85 14.84
C SER A 129 5.52 -14.33 16.13
N PHE A 130 5.44 -15.63 16.42
CA PHE A 130 6.09 -16.25 17.57
C PHE A 130 7.61 -16.41 17.41
N SER A 131 8.13 -16.47 16.17
CA SER A 131 9.56 -16.61 15.89
C SER A 131 9.89 -16.04 14.51
N PRO A 132 9.93 -14.70 14.39
CA PRO A 132 9.89 -14.07 13.07
C PRO A 132 11.19 -14.23 12.29
N ARG A 133 11.06 -14.75 11.07
CA ARG A 133 12.15 -15.10 10.15
C ARG A 133 11.99 -14.48 8.76
N GLY A 134 10.75 -14.39 8.26
CA GLY A 134 10.41 -13.79 6.97
C GLY A 134 9.90 -12.36 7.14
N GLY A 135 10.37 -11.45 6.29
CA GLY A 135 9.82 -10.09 6.16
C GLY A 135 8.86 -10.03 4.99
N LEU A 136 7.66 -10.54 5.23
CA LEU A 136 6.62 -10.70 4.20
C LEU A 136 5.79 -9.43 4.05
N ASP A 137 5.56 -8.74 5.16
CA ASP A 137 4.79 -7.50 5.18
C ASP A 137 5.69 -6.32 4.81
N ARG A 138 5.29 -5.59 3.77
CA ARG A 138 6.07 -4.45 3.24
C ARG A 138 5.24 -3.17 3.23
N ILE A 139 5.95 -2.06 3.32
CA ILE A 139 5.41 -0.71 3.10
C ILE A 139 6.36 -0.02 2.12
N TYR A 140 5.89 0.22 0.90
CA TYR A 140 6.56 1.03 -0.10
C TYR A 140 5.91 2.41 -0.17
N TYR A 141 6.70 3.46 -0.44
CA TYR A 141 6.21 4.83 -0.39
C TYR A 141 6.93 5.79 -1.36
N ARG A 142 6.28 6.89 -1.73
CA ARG A 142 6.87 8.02 -2.47
C ARG A 142 6.10 9.32 -2.24
N GLY A 143 6.48 10.38 -2.96
CA GLY A 143 5.71 11.62 -3.08
C GLY A 143 5.70 12.48 -1.83
N GLY A 144 6.87 13.00 -1.42
CA GLY A 144 6.98 13.89 -0.27
C GLY A 144 6.75 13.25 1.10
N LEU A 145 6.48 11.94 1.17
CA LEU A 145 6.43 11.19 2.41
C LEU A 145 7.86 10.97 2.95
N GLN A 146 8.17 11.59 4.09
CA GLN A 146 9.38 11.34 4.84
C GLN A 146 9.11 10.28 5.90
N LEU A 147 9.80 9.14 5.84
CA LEU A 147 9.75 8.13 6.88
C LEU A 147 10.48 8.64 8.13
N LEU A 148 9.78 8.74 9.25
CA LEU A 148 10.36 9.13 10.54
C LEU A 148 10.80 7.91 11.35
N ASN A 149 9.96 6.88 11.36
CA ASN A 149 10.18 5.68 12.15
C ASN A 149 9.41 4.50 11.56
N VAL A 150 9.92 3.30 11.79
CA VAL A 150 9.27 2.06 11.40
C VAL A 150 9.61 0.97 12.40
N GLN A 151 8.59 0.23 12.83
CA GLN A 151 8.76 -0.88 13.74
C GLN A 151 7.67 -1.92 13.56
N ARG A 152 8.01 -3.17 13.82
CA ARG A 152 6.99 -4.20 14.06
C ARG A 152 6.55 -4.18 15.52
N SER A 153 5.31 -4.55 15.78
CA SER A 153 4.78 -4.71 17.13
C SER A 153 5.61 -5.73 17.93
N ARG A 154 5.93 -5.38 19.17
CA ARG A 154 6.67 -6.23 20.11
C ARG A 154 5.78 -6.75 21.24
N TYR A 155 4.52 -6.35 21.28
CA TYR A 155 3.58 -6.72 22.33
C TYR A 155 3.22 -8.20 22.26
N LYS A 156 3.10 -8.85 23.43
CA LYS A 156 2.72 -10.27 23.51
C LYS A 156 1.35 -10.54 22.87
N VAL A 157 0.40 -9.61 23.03
CA VAL A 157 -0.95 -9.72 22.46
C VAL A 157 -0.92 -9.82 20.93
N ALA A 158 0.01 -9.15 20.25
CA ALA A 158 0.12 -9.20 18.80
C ALA A 158 0.47 -10.61 18.28
N ARG A 159 1.24 -11.40 19.05
CA ARG A 159 1.59 -12.78 18.70
C ARG A 159 0.43 -13.76 18.87
N ILE A 160 -0.54 -13.40 19.70
CA ILE A 160 -1.75 -14.20 19.94
C ILE A 160 -2.82 -13.82 18.91
N ALA A 161 -2.91 -12.54 18.58
CA ALA A 161 -3.92 -12.02 17.66
C ALA A 161 -3.67 -12.40 16.19
N SER A 162 -2.41 -12.65 15.80
CA SER A 162 -2.04 -12.96 14.42
C SER A 162 -0.76 -13.79 14.34
N ASP A 163 -0.62 -14.56 13.27
CA ASP A 163 0.61 -15.23 12.85
C ASP A 163 1.61 -14.28 12.17
N HIS A 164 1.21 -13.03 11.90
CA HIS A 164 2.08 -11.94 11.49
C HIS A 164 2.18 -10.87 12.59
N LEU A 165 3.35 -10.24 12.72
CA LEU A 165 3.50 -9.05 13.57
C LEU A 165 3.10 -7.80 12.79
N PRO A 166 2.17 -6.97 13.30
CA PRO A 166 1.83 -5.69 12.69
C PRO A 166 3.06 -4.80 12.51
N VAL A 167 3.13 -4.08 11.39
CA VAL A 167 4.13 -3.02 11.15
C VAL A 167 3.47 -1.67 11.35
N VAL A 168 4.14 -0.79 12.07
CA VAL A 168 3.76 0.60 12.28
C VAL A 168 4.86 1.47 11.70
N ALA A 169 4.49 2.37 10.80
CA ALA A 169 5.40 3.34 10.20
C ALA A 169 4.84 4.75 10.40
N ASP A 170 5.70 5.64 10.89
CA ASP A 170 5.39 7.03 11.13
C ASP A 170 5.96 7.84 9.97
N PHE A 171 5.11 8.60 9.29
CA PHE A 171 5.49 9.46 8.18
C PHE A 171 5.21 10.92 8.49
N LYS A 172 6.07 11.81 7.98
CA LYS A 172 5.80 13.23 7.84
C LYS A 172 5.53 13.52 6.38
N LEU A 173 4.44 14.22 6.09
CA LEU A 173 4.21 14.78 4.76
C LEU A 173 5.01 16.09 4.65
N MET A 174 5.93 16.14 3.69
CA MET A 174 6.68 17.35 3.38
C MET A 174 5.88 18.16 2.38
N ASN A 175 5.51 19.39 2.73
CA ASN A 175 4.95 20.33 1.77
C ASN A 175 5.94 20.49 0.62
N GLY A 176 5.47 20.34 -0.61
CA GLY A 176 6.31 20.40 -1.81
C GLY A 176 6.84 21.81 -2.05
N GLU A 177 7.90 22.21 -1.36
CA GLU A 177 8.87 23.15 -1.93
C GLU A 177 9.93 22.31 -2.64
N GLN A 178 9.69 22.05 -3.93
CA GLN A 178 10.75 21.63 -4.83
C GLN A 178 11.56 22.89 -5.19
N THR A 179 12.73 23.06 -4.57
CA THR A 179 13.81 23.89 -5.13
C THR A 179 14.52 23.16 -6.24
#